data_AF-A0A3E4UJK1-F1
#
_entry.id   AF-A0A3E4UJK1-F1
#
_cell.length_a   1.000
_cell.length_b   1.000
_cell.length_c   1.000
_cell.angle_alpha   90.00
_cell.angle_beta   90.00
_cell.angle_gamma   90.00
#
_symmetry.space_group_name_H-M   'P 1'
#
loop_
_entity.id
_entity.type
_entity.pdbx_description
1 polymer ?
#
loop_
_entity_poly.entity_id
_entity_poly.type
_entity_poly.pdbx_seq_one_letter_code
_entity_poly.pdbx_strand_id
1 'polypeptide(L)' 'MFGIGTQEILLIVLVVLLFFGGKKIPELMKGLGKGVRLFKDGMNNIEKDIVVSDDVPTDVEKRSKNG' A
#
# COMPACT_ATOMS: atom_id res chain seq x y z
N MET A 1 -13.17 -26.20 -21.69
CA MET A 1 -11.99 -25.34 -21.45
C MET A 1 -11.44 -25.67 -20.08
N PHE A 2 -10.21 -26.19 -20.01
CA PHE A 2 -9.52 -26.47 -18.75
C PHE A 2 -9.02 -25.13 -18.17
N GLY A 3 -9.87 -24.47 -17.38
CA GLY A 3 -9.39 -23.40 -16.51
C GLY A 3 -8.56 -24.02 -15.40
N ILE A 4 -7.52 -23.32 -14.96
CA ILE A 4 -6.76 -23.72 -13.77
C ILE A 4 -7.76 -23.79 -12.61
N GLY A 5 -8.11 -25.02 -12.22
CA GLY A 5 -9.04 -25.29 -11.14
C GLY A 5 -8.33 -25.20 -9.80
N THR A 6 -9.14 -25.19 -8.75
CA THR A 6 -8.64 -25.20 -7.36
C THR A 6 -7.64 -26.33 -7.13
N GLN A 7 -7.83 -27.48 -7.80
CA GLN A 7 -6.95 -28.64 -7.67
C GLN A 7 -5.56 -28.41 -8.26
N GLU A 8 -5.43 -27.82 -9.45
CA GLU A 8 -4.11 -27.48 -10.00
C GLU A 8 -3.38 -26.44 -9.13
N ILE A 9 -4.09 -25.41 -8.65
CA ILE A 9 -3.49 -24.40 -7.76
C ILE A 9 -2.97 -25.07 -6.48
N LEU A 10 -3.74 -25.98 -5.90
CA LEU A 10 -3.35 -26.67 -4.66
C LEU A 10 -2.11 -27.55 -4.86
N LEU A 11 -2.01 -28.21 -6.02
CA LEU A 11 -0.81 -28.96 -6.42
C LEU A 11 0.42 -28.06 -6.59
N ILE A 12 0.27 -26.91 -7.26
CA ILE A 12 1.37 -25.94 -7.43
C ILE A 12 1.84 -25.42 -6.07
N VAL A 13 0.90 -25.02 -5.21
CA VAL A 13 1.20 -24.54 -3.86
C VAL A 13 1.92 -25.63 -3.07
N LEU A 14 1.49 -26.90 -3.16
CA LEU A 14 2.14 -28.01 -2.48
C LEU A 14 3.58 -28.22 -2.94
N VAL A 15 3.83 -28.16 -4.26
CA VAL A 15 5.18 -28.26 -4.82
C VAL A 15 6.05 -27.10 -4.32
N VAL A 16 5.57 -25.87 -4.41
CA VAL A 16 6.28 -24.68 -3.89
C VAL A 16 6.56 -24.81 -2.40
N LEU A 17 5.62 -25.36 -1.62
CA LEU A 17 5.79 -25.60 -0.19
C LEU A 17 6.85 -26.66 0.11
N LEU A 18 7.01 -27.67 -0.74
CA LEU A 18 8.06 -28.67 -0.62
C LEU A 18 9.45 -28.05 -0.89
N PHE A 19 9.58 -27.25 -1.95
CA PHE A 19 10.85 -26.65 -2.34
C PHE A 19 11.30 -25.52 -1.42
N PHE A 20 10.39 -24.62 -1.06
CA PHE A 20 10.70 -23.45 -0.23
C PHE A 20 10.45 -23.70 1.27
N GLY A 21 9.69 -24.73 1.62
CA GLY A 21 9.27 -25.01 2.98
C GLY A 21 8.12 -24.11 3.45
N GLY A 22 7.25 -24.65 4.31
CA GLY A 22 6.09 -23.91 4.82
C GLY A 22 6.40 -22.67 5.67
N LYS A 23 7.67 -22.49 6.08
CA LYS A 23 8.10 -21.35 6.90
C LYS A 23 8.57 -20.15 6.07
N LYS A 24 9.10 -20.36 4.85
CA LYS A 24 9.64 -19.26 4.04
C LYS A 24 8.56 -18.36 3.45
N ILE A 25 7.42 -18.90 3.02
CA ILE A 25 6.31 -18.09 2.48
C ILE A 25 5.78 -17.09 3.54
N PRO A 26 5.42 -17.49 4.77
CA PRO A 26 5.01 -16.56 5.82
C PRO A 26 6.09 -15.55 6.23
N GLU A 27 7.35 -15.96 6.23
CA GLU A 27 8.49 -15.11 6.58
C GLU A 27 8.68 -14.00 5.54
N LEU A 28 8.63 -14.34 4.25
CA LEU A 28 8.67 -13.38 3.14
C LEU A 28 7.45 -12.45 3.16
N MET A 29 6.25 -12.98 3.38
CA MET A 29 5.03 -12.16 3.50
C MET A 29 5.11 -11.16 4.65
N LYS A 30 5.66 -11.55 5.81
CA LYS A 30 5.88 -10.64 6.94
C LYS A 30 6.88 -9.53 6.59
N GLY A 31 7.96 -9.86 5.88
CA GLY A 31 8.94 -8.87 5.41
C GLY A 31 8.34 -7.87 4.42
N LEU A 32 7.66 -8.39 3.38
CA LEU A 32 6.98 -7.57 2.36
C LEU A 32 5.88 -6.71 2.99
N GLY A 33 5.07 -7.25 3.88
CA GLY A 33 3.98 -6.52 4.55
C GLY A 33 4.50 -5.35 5.40
N LYS A 34 5.62 -5.53 6.09
CA LYS A 34 6.31 -4.44 6.81
C LYS A 34 6.82 -3.38 5.84
N GLY A 35 7.46 -3.78 4.74
CA GLY A 35 7.97 -2.87 3.71
C GLY A 35 6.86 -2.03 3.07
N VAL A 36 5.75 -2.65 2.65
CA VAL A 36 4.59 -1.96 2.06
C VAL A 36 3.96 -1.00 3.07
N ARG A 37 3.86 -1.39 4.35
CA ARG A 37 3.34 -0.52 5.41
C ARG A 37 4.22 0.72 5.60
N LEU A 38 5.54 0.53 5.75
CA LEU A 38 6.50 1.64 5.87
C LEU A 38 6.47 2.56 4.65
N PHE A 39 6.38 1.99 3.45
CA PHE A 39 6.26 2.76 2.22
C PHE A 39 4.98 3.61 2.19
N LYS A 40 3.84 3.02 2.55
CA LYS A 40 2.55 3.74 2.63
C LYS A 40 2.56 4.82 3.70
N ASP A 41 3.10 4.52 4.88
CA ASP A 41 3.21 5.47 5.99
C ASP A 41 4.12 6.65 5.61
N GLY A 42 5.26 6.39 4.94
CA GLY A 42 6.14 7.43 4.41
C GLY A 42 5.44 8.33 3.37
N MET A 43 4.74 7.72 2.41
CA MET A 43 3.99 8.47 1.38
C MET A 43 2.90 9.36 2.00
N ASN A 44 2.16 8.85 2.98
CA ASN A 44 1.10 9.61 3.65
C ASN A 44 1.64 10.79 4.48
N ASN A 45 2.86 10.69 5.03
CA ASN A 45 3.49 11.81 5.73
C ASN A 45 3.97 12.87 4.73
N ILE A 46 4.53 12.47 3.58
CA ILE A 46 4.92 13.39 2.52
C ILE A 46 3.70 14.14 1.98
N GLU A 47 2.57 13.46 1.75
CA GLU A 47 1.33 14.09 1.30
C GLU A 47 0.81 15.10 2.33
N LYS A 48 0.89 14.79 3.63
CA LYS A 48 0.51 15.73 4.70
C LYS A 48 1.45 16.94 4.78
N ASP A 49 2.75 16.74 4.64
CA ASP A 49 3.73 17.85 4.72
C ASP A 49 3.63 18.78 3.49
N ILE A 50 3.23 18.25 2.33
CA ILE A 50 2.92 19.05 1.14
C ILE A 50 1.64 19.88 1.34
N VAL A 51 0.60 19.31 1.96
CA VAL A 51 -0.67 20.02 2.22
C VAL A 51 -0.52 21.09 3.33
N VAL A 52 0.41 20.92 4.28
CA VAL A 52 0.71 21.94 5.31
C VAL A 52 1.44 23.16 4.73
N SER A 53 1.98 23.08 3.51
CA SER A 53 2.56 24.23 2.82
C SER A 53 1.55 25.07 2.02
N ASP A 54 0.28 24.63 1.94
CA ASP A 54 -0.83 25.38 1.36
C ASP A 54 -1.71 26.06 2.43
N ASP A 55 -1.11 26.50 3.52
CA ASP A 55 -1.62 27.66 4.28
C ASP A 55 -1.38 28.94 3.43
N VAL A 56 -2.02 29.00 2.26
CA VAL A 56 -2.40 30.27 1.66
C VAL A 56 -3.61 30.73 2.46
N PRO A 57 -3.52 31.82 3.24
CA PRO A 57 -4.68 32.31 3.98
C PRO A 57 -5.78 32.64 2.97
N THR A 58 -6.85 31.85 2.94
CA THR A 58 -8.07 32.13 2.14
C THR A 58 -8.91 33.25 2.77
N ASP A 59 -8.27 34.30 3.26
CA ASP A 59 -8.87 35.38 4.04
C ASP A 59 -8.98 36.70 3.24
N VAL A 60 -8.63 36.70 1.94
CA VAL A 60 -8.60 37.93 1.12
C VAL A 60 -9.98 38.33 0.54
N GLU A 61 -11.02 37.49 0.66
CA GLU A 61 -12.35 37.74 0.08
C GLU A 61 -13.28 38.60 0.99
N LYS A 62 -12.77 39.62 1.72
CA LYS A 62 -13.60 40.50 2.57
C LYS A 62 -13.40 42.02 2.42
N ARG A 63 -12.78 42.51 1.33
CA ARG A 63 -12.53 43.97 1.16
C ARG A 63 -12.77 44.56 -0.24
N SER A 64 -13.77 44.11 -1.01
CA SER A 64 -14.11 44.78 -2.28
C SER A 64 -15.60 45.04 -2.56
N LYS A 65 -16.50 44.83 -1.59
CA LYS A 65 -17.95 45.04 -1.81
C LYS A 65 -18.63 45.97 -0.80
N ASN A 66 -17.89 46.92 -0.26
CA ASN A 66 -18.48 48.08 0.43
C ASN A 66 -17.61 49.30 0.16
N GLY A 67 -17.89 49.95 -0.97
CA GLY A 67 -17.28 51.18 -1.46
C GLY A 67 -18.18 51.77 -2.52
#